data_AF-A0A833G513-F1
#
_entry.id   AF-A0A833G513-F1
#
_cell.length_a   1.000
_cell.length_b   1.000
_cell.length_c   1.000
_cell.angle_alpha   90.00
_cell.angle_beta   90.00
_cell.angle_gamma   90.00
#
_symmetry.space_group_name_H-M   'P 1'
#
loop_
_entity.id
_entity.type
_entity.pdbx_description
1 polymer ?
#
loop_
_entity_poly.entity_id
_entity_poly.type
_entity_poly.pdbx_seq_one_letter_code
_entity_poly.pdbx_strand_id
1 'polypeptide(L)'
;MAGRGSGAEAGTGGTGHRREDARTLSRDRGGEEDRQEARPPARPADRPRRRRIAGLRDDNRDMVARLRQAHDVCDEHGDVATASLLETCIDETERRVWFLFETERRSGKET
;
A
#
# COMPACT_ATOMS: atom_id res chain seq x y z
N MET A 1 -56.52 19.18 -62.28
CA MET A 1 -57.63 18.23 -62.46
C MET A 1 -57.48 17.08 -61.47
N ALA A 2 -58.59 16.51 -61.04
CA ALA A 2 -58.79 15.72 -59.81
C ALA A 2 -58.34 14.24 -59.88
N GLY A 3 -58.29 13.61 -58.69
CA GLY A 3 -58.42 12.16 -58.45
C GLY A 3 -57.44 11.66 -57.38
N ARG A 4 -57.71 11.74 -56.06
CA ARG A 4 -58.60 10.94 -55.17
C ARG A 4 -58.22 9.46 -55.03
N GLY A 5 -58.10 9.06 -53.75
CA GLY A 5 -58.00 7.68 -53.22
C GLY A 5 -57.11 7.70 -51.97
N SER A 6 -57.55 8.14 -50.79
CA SER A 6 -58.60 7.59 -49.90
C SER A 6 -58.32 6.16 -49.46
N GLY A 7 -57.83 6.03 -48.23
CA GLY A 7 -57.61 4.78 -47.50
C GLY A 7 -57.21 5.11 -46.07
N ALA A 8 -58.17 5.63 -45.31
CA ALA A 8 -58.08 5.75 -43.86
C ALA A 8 -58.45 4.41 -43.25
N GLU A 9 -57.69 3.92 -42.26
CA GLU A 9 -58.26 3.14 -41.16
C GLU A 9 -57.71 3.64 -39.84
N ALA A 10 -58.65 3.80 -38.92
CA ALA A 10 -58.54 4.41 -37.62
C ALA A 10 -58.20 3.36 -36.55
N GLY A 11 -57.78 3.86 -35.38
CA GLY A 11 -57.58 3.05 -34.19
C GLY A 11 -56.92 3.88 -33.10
N THR A 12 -57.49 5.03 -32.70
CA THR A 12 -58.33 5.19 -31.50
C THR A 12 -57.75 4.62 -30.20
N GLY A 13 -57.58 5.52 -29.24
CA GLY A 13 -57.38 5.21 -27.82
C GLY A 13 -56.05 5.79 -27.33
N GLY A 14 -55.98 6.85 -26.54
CA GLY A 14 -56.97 7.37 -25.61
C GLY A 14 -56.22 7.68 -24.31
N THR A 15 -55.85 8.95 -24.17
CA THR A 15 -55.94 9.76 -22.95
C THR A 15 -55.34 9.20 -21.65
N GLY A 16 -54.25 9.83 -21.22
CA GLY A 16 -53.68 9.66 -19.88
C GLY A 16 -53.03 10.94 -19.38
N HIS A 17 -53.83 11.99 -19.24
CA HIS A 17 -53.50 13.28 -18.65
C HIS A 17 -52.92 13.11 -17.23
N ARG A 18 -51.70 13.60 -16.94
CA ARG A 18 -51.35 14.16 -15.62
C ARG A 18 -49.96 14.79 -15.55
N ARG A 19 -49.98 16.12 -15.44
CA ARG A 19 -49.27 16.95 -14.45
C ARG A 19 -47.76 16.75 -14.31
N GLU A 20 -47.05 17.75 -14.84
CA GLU A 20 -45.94 18.35 -14.10
C GLU A 20 -46.42 18.62 -12.67
N ASP A 21 -45.72 18.10 -11.65
CA ASP A 21 -45.63 18.68 -10.31
C ASP A 21 -44.58 17.92 -9.49
N ALA A 22 -43.54 18.68 -9.13
CA ALA A 22 -42.62 18.54 -8.01
C ALA A 22 -42.69 17.25 -7.16
N ARG A 23 -41.63 16.44 -7.23
CA ARG A 23 -41.09 15.73 -6.07
C ARG A 23 -39.57 15.89 -6.06
N THR A 24 -39.05 16.92 -5.42
CA THR A 24 -38.44 16.84 -4.07
C THR A 24 -37.57 15.60 -3.86
N LEU A 25 -36.28 15.87 -3.66
CA LEU A 25 -35.28 15.00 -3.04
C LEU A 25 -35.02 13.65 -3.72
N SER A 26 -34.35 13.68 -4.88
CA SER A 26 -33.46 12.56 -5.22
C SER A 26 -32.12 12.81 -4.53
N ARG A 27 -32.04 12.26 -3.32
CA ARG A 27 -30.85 11.94 -2.53
C ARG A 27 -29.52 12.28 -3.19
N ASP A 28 -28.85 13.27 -2.62
CA ASP A 28 -27.39 13.35 -2.55
C ASP A 28 -26.90 12.09 -1.80
N ARG A 29 -26.77 10.98 -2.52
CA ARG A 29 -26.15 9.75 -2.04
C ARG A 29 -25.17 9.30 -3.11
N GLY A 30 -23.88 9.45 -2.82
CA GLY A 30 -22.82 8.86 -3.62
C GLY A 30 -21.73 9.86 -3.98
N GLY A 31 -21.09 10.45 -2.97
CA GLY A 31 -19.86 11.22 -3.13
C GLY A 31 -18.76 10.74 -2.19
N GLU A 32 -18.72 9.43 -1.88
CA GLU A 32 -17.70 8.85 -0.99
C GLU A 32 -16.93 7.67 -1.62
N GLU A 33 -16.97 7.53 -2.94
CA GLU A 33 -16.27 6.45 -3.64
C GLU A 33 -15.24 7.02 -4.61
N ASP A 34 -14.22 7.73 -4.11
CA ASP A 34 -12.93 7.73 -4.81
C ASP A 34 -11.72 8.11 -3.95
N ARG A 35 -11.80 7.88 -2.62
CA ARG A 35 -10.57 7.55 -1.87
C ARG A 35 -10.26 6.09 -2.11
N GLN A 36 -10.06 5.74 -3.37
CA GLN A 36 -9.36 4.51 -3.71
C GLN A 36 -7.93 4.74 -3.25
N GLU A 37 -7.67 4.41 -1.99
CA GLU A 37 -6.34 4.37 -1.41
C GLU A 37 -5.53 3.49 -2.34
N ALA A 38 -4.69 4.13 -3.17
CA ALA A 38 -3.87 3.47 -4.15
C ALA A 38 -3.00 2.49 -3.37
N ARG A 39 -3.42 1.22 -3.36
CA ARG A 39 -2.65 0.12 -2.79
C ARG A 39 -1.24 0.31 -3.37
N PRO A 40 -0.21 0.50 -2.52
CA PRO A 40 1.14 0.74 -3.01
C PRO A 40 1.46 -0.36 -4.03
N PRO A 41 2.10 -0.02 -5.17
CA PRO A 41 2.32 -0.98 -6.24
C PRO A 41 2.92 -2.23 -5.61
N ALA A 42 2.33 -3.38 -5.93
CA ALA A 42 2.77 -4.65 -5.38
C ALA A 42 4.28 -4.71 -5.53
N ARG A 43 5.00 -4.72 -4.39
CA ARG A 43 6.46 -4.76 -4.37
C ARG A 43 6.87 -5.86 -5.33
N PRO A 44 7.79 -5.60 -6.29
CA PRO A 44 8.07 -6.54 -7.38
C PRO A 44 8.27 -7.95 -6.81
N ALA A 45 7.47 -8.88 -7.31
CA ALA A 45 7.15 -10.14 -6.67
C ALA A 45 8.33 -11.11 -6.53
N ASP A 46 9.49 -10.80 -7.11
CA ASP A 46 10.70 -11.58 -6.90
C ASP A 46 11.92 -10.67 -6.75
N ARG A 47 12.27 -10.40 -5.49
CA ARG A 47 13.66 -10.14 -5.14
C ARG A 47 14.18 -11.52 -4.72
N PRO A 48 15.13 -12.13 -5.45
CA PRO A 48 15.54 -13.51 -5.20
C PRO A 48 15.88 -13.67 -3.72
N ARG A 49 15.43 -14.73 -3.05
CA ARG A 49 15.52 -14.90 -1.58
C ARG A 49 16.92 -14.52 -1.04
N ARG A 50 17.98 -14.95 -1.73
CA ARG A 50 19.38 -14.55 -1.51
C ARG A 50 19.61 -13.04 -1.46
N ARG A 51 19.08 -12.27 -2.42
CA ARG A 51 19.16 -10.80 -2.46
C ARG A 51 18.37 -10.13 -1.33
N ARG A 52 17.28 -10.72 -0.84
CA ARG A 52 16.59 -10.20 0.35
C ARG A 52 17.44 -10.38 1.63
N ILE A 53 18.08 -11.54 1.81
CA ILE A 53 18.95 -11.80 2.97
C ILE A 53 20.21 -10.91 2.93
N ALA A 54 20.83 -10.77 1.76
CA ALA A 54 21.99 -9.88 1.59
C ALA A 54 21.65 -8.43 1.95
N GLY A 55 20.55 -7.89 1.39
CA GLY A 55 20.11 -6.52 1.69
C GLY A 55 19.81 -6.31 3.18
N LEU A 56 19.12 -7.26 3.82
CA LEU A 56 18.85 -7.19 5.26
C LEU A 56 20.12 -7.23 6.09
N ARG A 57 21.11 -8.04 5.71
CA ARG A 57 22.40 -8.06 6.42
C ARG A 57 23.09 -6.71 6.32
N ASP A 58 23.12 -6.13 5.13
CA ASP A 58 23.78 -4.84 4.91
C ASP A 58 23.05 -3.72 5.68
N ASP A 59 21.72 -3.72 5.69
CA ASP A 59 20.92 -2.80 6.53
C ASP A 59 21.24 -2.96 8.03
N ASN A 60 21.43 -4.19 8.53
CA ASN A 60 21.81 -4.43 9.92
C ASN A 60 23.25 -3.97 10.22
N ARG A 61 24.18 -4.05 9.26
CA ARG A 61 25.54 -3.50 9.41
C ARG A 61 25.52 -1.99 9.54
N ASP A 62 24.72 -1.32 8.70
CA ASP A 62 24.53 0.13 8.78
C ASP A 62 23.88 0.53 10.11
N MET A 63 22.95 -0.29 10.62
CA MET A 63 22.36 -0.09 11.94
C MET A 63 23.40 -0.18 13.06
N VAL A 64 24.31 -1.18 13.05
CA VAL A 64 25.40 -1.28 14.04
C VAL A 64 26.27 -0.02 14.01
N ALA A 65 26.64 0.47 12.82
CA ALA A 65 27.47 1.68 12.69
C ALA A 65 26.79 2.91 13.31
N ARG A 66 25.48 3.07 13.09
CA ARG A 66 24.71 4.18 13.68
C ARG A 66 24.52 4.03 15.19
N LEU A 67 24.32 2.81 15.68
CA LEU A 67 24.21 2.56 17.12
C LEU A 67 25.52 2.87 17.85
N ARG A 68 26.67 2.55 17.25
CA ARG A 68 27.99 2.92 17.79
C ARG A 68 28.17 4.43 17.83
N GLN A 69 27.83 5.15 16.76
CA GLN A 69 27.85 6.62 16.79
C GLN A 69 26.94 7.21 17.87
N ALA A 70 25.75 6.64 18.06
CA ALA A 70 24.83 7.08 19.11
C ALA A 70 25.39 6.77 20.52
N HIS A 71 26.04 5.62 20.68
CA HIS A 71 26.69 5.23 21.94
C HIS A 71 27.83 6.20 22.28
N ASP A 72 28.69 6.53 21.31
CA ASP A 72 29.78 7.50 21.49
C ASP A 72 29.24 8.85 21.98
N VAL A 73 28.13 9.33 21.40
CA VAL A 73 27.47 10.57 21.85
C VAL A 73 26.93 10.43 23.27
N CYS A 74 26.31 9.32 23.65
CA CYS A 74 25.83 9.12 25.01
C CYS A 74 26.98 9.05 26.03
N ASP A 75 28.10 8.40 25.67
CA ASP A 75 29.29 8.29 26.52
C ASP A 75 29.94 9.67 26.74
N GLU A 76 30.08 10.48 25.67
CA GLU A 76 30.57 11.86 25.75
C GLU A 76 29.76 12.75 26.70
N HIS A 77 28.44 12.52 26.79
CA HIS A 77 27.54 13.29 27.65
C HIS A 77 27.31 12.65 29.02
N GLY A 78 27.91 11.49 29.30
CA GLY A 78 27.75 10.76 30.55
C GLY A 78 26.36 10.13 30.75
N ASP A 79 25.60 9.91 29.68
CA ASP A 79 24.31 9.20 29.73
C ASP A 79 24.54 7.68 29.76
N VAL A 80 24.91 7.20 30.95
CA VAL A 80 25.20 5.78 31.20
C VAL A 80 23.99 4.89 30.94
N ALA A 81 22.77 5.36 31.24
CA ALA A 81 21.56 4.57 31.08
C ALA A 81 21.27 4.28 29.60
N THR A 82 21.37 5.30 28.76
CA THR A 82 21.16 5.14 27.31
C THR A 82 22.35 4.40 26.67
N ALA A 83 23.59 4.68 27.09
CA ALA A 83 24.77 3.96 26.59
C ALA A 83 24.66 2.44 26.82
N SER A 84 24.31 2.00 28.05
CA SER A 84 24.13 0.57 28.35
C SER A 84 22.98 -0.08 27.57
N LEU A 85 21.91 0.67 27.29
CA LEU A 85 20.83 0.18 26.42
C LEU A 85 21.31 0.00 24.97
N LEU A 86 22.13 0.94 24.47
CA LEU A 86 22.70 0.89 23.13
C LEU A 86 23.69 -0.26 22.98
N GLU A 87 24.49 -0.57 23.98
CA GLU A 87 25.40 -1.74 23.98
C GLU A 87 24.62 -3.04 23.77
N THR A 88 23.52 -3.24 24.51
CA THR A 88 22.65 -4.40 24.32
C THR A 88 22.09 -4.45 22.89
N CYS A 89 21.67 -3.30 22.37
CA CYS A 89 21.15 -3.19 21.00
C CYS A 89 22.22 -3.47 19.94
N ILE A 90 23.48 -3.06 20.16
CA ILE A 90 24.63 -3.34 19.29
C ILE A 90 24.88 -4.85 19.24
N ASP A 91 25.02 -5.50 20.41
CA ASP A 91 25.27 -6.94 20.50
C ASP A 91 24.20 -7.77 19.80
N GLU A 92 22.93 -7.43 20.00
CA GLU A 92 21.82 -8.10 19.32
C GLU A 92 21.87 -7.91 17.81
N THR A 93 22.19 -6.70 17.34
CA THR A 93 22.23 -6.38 15.92
C THR A 93 23.42 -7.08 15.24
N GLU A 94 24.57 -7.14 15.90
CA GLU A 94 25.73 -7.91 15.44
C GLU A 94 25.42 -9.41 15.33
N ARG A 95 24.68 -9.97 16.31
CA ARG A 95 24.20 -11.35 16.24
C ARG A 95 23.26 -11.58 15.05
N ARG A 96 22.38 -10.62 14.74
CA ARG A 96 21.51 -10.67 13.54
C ARG A 96 22.34 -10.63 12.26
N VAL A 97 23.37 -9.80 12.17
CA VAL A 97 24.31 -9.77 11.03
C VAL A 97 24.98 -11.12 10.83
N TRP A 98 25.51 -11.73 11.90
CA TRP A 98 26.12 -13.05 11.84
C TRP A 98 25.13 -14.13 11.39
N PHE A 99 23.93 -14.15 11.95
CA PHE A 99 22.89 -15.13 11.59
C PHE A 99 22.48 -15.01 10.12
N LEU A 100 22.29 -13.80 9.60
CA LEU A 100 21.94 -13.55 8.20
C LEU A 100 23.08 -13.92 7.25
N PHE A 101 24.33 -13.64 7.64
CA PHE A 101 25.51 -14.10 6.90
C PHE A 101 25.57 -15.62 6.82
N GLU A 102 25.36 -16.31 7.94
CA GLU A 102 25.42 -17.77 7.97
C GLU A 102 24.26 -18.41 7.18
N THR A 103 23.07 -17.78 7.21
CA THR A 103 21.92 -18.19 6.40
C THR A 103 22.22 -18.07 4.90
N GLU A 104 22.80 -16.95 4.46
CA GLU A 104 23.19 -16.75 3.05
C GLU A 104 24.19 -17.82 2.58
N ARG A 105 25.16 -18.17 3.43
CA ARG A 105 26.18 -19.19 3.13
C ARG A 105 25.60 -20.59 3.02
N ARG A 106 24.61 -20.93 3.85
CA ARG A 106 23.95 -22.26 3.80
C ARG A 106 23.03 -22.39 2.59
N SER A 107 22.31 -21.34 2.20
CA SER A 107 21.50 -21.33 0.98
C SER A 107 22.32 -21.47 -0.31
N GLY A 108 23.61 -21.17 -0.29
CA GLY A 108 24.53 -21.41 -1.41
C GLY A 108 25.13 -22.82 -1.46
N LYS A 109 24.86 -23.68 -0.46
CA LYS A 109 25.45 -25.02 -0.30
C LYS A 109 24.45 -26.17 -0.46
N GLU A 110 23.30 -25.93 -1.08
CA GLU A 110 22.38 -27.02 -1.45
C GLU A 110 22.99 -27.83 -2.63
N THR A 111 23.70 -28.91 -2.29
CA THR A 111 24.11 -30.02 -3.15
C THR A 111 23.60 -31.31 -2.55
#